data_AF-A0A0F4YU58-F1
#
_entry.id   AF-A0A0F4YU58-F1
#
_cell.length_a   1.000
_cell.length_b   1.000
_cell.length_c   1.000
_cell.angle_alpha   90.00
_cell.angle_beta   90.00
_cell.angle_gamma   90.00
#
_symmetry.space_group_name_H-M   'P 1'
#
loop_
_entity.id
_entity.type
_entity.pdbx_description
1 polymer ?
#
loop_
_entity_poly.entity_id
_entity_poly.type
_entity_poly.pdbx_seq_one_letter_code
_entity_poly.pdbx_strand_id
1 'polypeptide(L)'
;MDAQFTSKALHNRINTNVAQLLQRFENILAPARTENTDNAYTAVGVYNLDVEASALTRAAEDILSLTRSMKEAWLFEKLNTVGEDEHDIKRNKELEENVKYVGQALEESLASQSEAKNASGSSTSGTN
;
A
#
# COMPACT_ATOMS: atom_id res chain seq x y z
N MET A 1 -2.88 -4.26 -5.94
CA MET A 1 -3.96 -3.33 -5.55
C MET A 1 -3.29 -2.08 -5.03
N ASP A 2 -2.68 -1.30 -5.92
CA ASP A 2 -1.95 -0.08 -5.57
C ASP A 2 -2.89 1.09 -5.75
N ALA A 3 -3.93 1.13 -4.92
CA ALA A 3 -4.80 2.29 -4.82
C ALA A 3 -3.97 3.42 -4.23
N GLN A 4 -3.36 4.19 -5.13
CA GLN A 4 -2.60 5.40 -4.90
C GLN A 4 -3.23 6.24 -3.78
N PHE A 5 -2.71 6.11 -2.55
CA PHE A 5 -2.76 7.12 -1.50
C PHE A 5 -1.92 8.34 -1.93
N THR A 6 -2.14 8.84 -3.15
CA THR A 6 -1.51 10.08 -3.58
C THR A 6 -2.14 11.22 -2.81
N SER A 7 -1.32 12.17 -2.36
CA SER A 7 -1.77 13.37 -1.65
C SER A 7 -2.93 14.07 -2.38
N LYS A 8 -2.90 14.10 -3.72
CA LYS A 8 -3.97 14.66 -4.56
C LYS A 8 -5.29 13.89 -4.47
N ALA A 9 -5.26 12.55 -4.48
CA ALA A 9 -6.46 11.74 -4.36
C ALA A 9 -7.10 11.87 -2.96
N LEU A 10 -6.28 11.91 -1.91
CA LEU A 10 -6.74 12.18 -0.54
C LEU A 10 -7.37 13.57 -0.43
N HIS A 11 -6.69 14.60 -0.94
CA HIS A 11 -7.19 15.97 -0.90
C HIS A 11 -8.52 16.13 -1.64
N ASN A 12 -8.65 15.49 -2.81
CA ASN A 12 -9.92 15.45 -3.54
C ASN A 12 -11.04 14.78 -2.72
N ARG A 13 -10.76 13.63 -2.08
CA ARG A 13 -11.75 12.93 -1.24
C ARG A 13 -12.17 13.77 -0.04
N ILE A 14 -11.23 14.46 0.62
CA ILE A 14 -11.54 15.39 1.72
C ILE A 14 -12.45 16.50 1.21
N ASN A 15 -12.08 17.16 0.11
CA ASN A 15 -12.87 18.26 -0.44
C ASN A 15 -14.27 17.82 -0.86
N THR A 16 -14.40 16.65 -1.49
CA THR A 16 -15.70 16.07 -1.83
C THR A 16 -16.55 15.81 -0.58
N ASN A 17 -15.98 15.19 0.46
CA ASN A 17 -16.72 14.88 1.68
C ASN A 17 -17.15 16.16 2.42
N VAL A 18 -16.27 17.16 2.52
CA VAL A 18 -16.59 18.46 3.14
C VAL A 18 -17.67 19.19 2.35
N ALA A 19 -17.57 19.23 1.03
CA ALA A 19 -18.58 19.85 0.17
C ALA A 19 -19.94 19.15 0.32
N GLN A 20 -19.96 17.81 0.38
CA GLN A 20 -21.18 17.06 0.65
C GLN A 20 -21.76 17.40 2.01
N LEU A 21 -20.95 17.45 3.07
CA LEU A 21 -21.42 17.77 4.42
C LEU A 21 -22.11 19.15 4.46
N LEU A 22 -21.47 20.16 3.86
CA LEU A 22 -22.01 21.52 3.78
C LEU A 22 -23.29 21.58 2.95
N GLN A 23 -23.32 20.94 1.78
CA GLN A 23 -24.49 20.93 0.92
C GLN A 23 -25.70 20.28 1.60
N ARG A 24 -25.51 19.16 2.31
CA ARG A 24 -26.58 18.47 3.04
C ARG A 24 -27.12 19.34 4.17
N PHE A 25 -26.24 20.01 4.90
CA PHE A 25 -26.63 20.93 5.97
C PHE A 25 -27.41 22.15 5.42
N GLU A 26 -26.99 22.70 4.28
CA GLU A 26 -27.72 23.78 3.62
C GLU A 26 -29.11 23.33 3.14
N ASN A 27 -29.20 22.12 2.56
CA ASN A 27 -30.47 21.55 2.12
C ASN A 27 -31.43 21.29 3.28
N ILE A 28 -30.94 20.93 4.46
CA ILE A 28 -31.73 20.80 5.69
C ILE A 28 -32.30 22.15 6.15
N LEU A 29 -31.54 23.23 5.99
CA LEU A 29 -31.98 24.58 6.37
C LEU A 29 -32.89 25.24 5.33
N ALA A 30 -32.86 24.81 4.07
CA ALA A 30 -33.65 25.43 3.00
C ALA A 30 -35.17 25.40 3.24
N PRO A 31 -35.80 24.29 3.66
CA PRO A 31 -37.24 24.24 3.97
C PRO A 31 -37.64 25.16 5.14
N ALA A 32 -36.74 25.37 6.11
CA ALA A 32 -37.00 26.23 7.26
C ALA A 32 -37.02 27.73 6.92
N ARG A 33 -36.51 28.12 5.74
CA ARG A 33 -36.48 29.53 5.30
C ARG A 33 -37.79 29.99 4.65
N THR A 34 -38.64 29.06 4.26
CA THR A 34 -39.88 29.32 3.54
C THR A 34 -41.07 28.96 4.40
N GLU A 35 -41.81 29.97 4.84
CA GLU A 35 -43.10 29.76 5.51
C GLU A 35 -44.16 29.43 4.46
N ASN A 36 -44.50 28.15 4.32
CA ASN A 36 -45.59 27.67 3.51
C ASN A 36 -46.49 26.77 4.36
N THR A 37 -47.76 27.13 4.45
CA THR A 37 -48.76 26.49 5.31
C THR A 37 -49.47 25.31 4.64
N ASP A 38 -49.10 24.97 3.39
CA ASP A 38 -49.65 23.83 2.69
C ASP A 38 -49.14 22.51 3.30
N ASN A 39 -50.06 21.63 3.70
CA ASN A 39 -49.76 20.36 4.33
C ASN A 39 -48.98 19.42 3.39
N ALA A 40 -49.26 19.49 2.08
CA ALA A 40 -48.49 18.74 1.09
C ALA A 40 -47.02 19.20 1.02
N TYR A 41 -46.79 20.50 1.14
CA TYR A 41 -45.45 21.08 1.17
C TYR A 41 -44.69 20.67 2.44
N THR A 42 -45.36 20.72 3.61
CA THR A 42 -44.77 20.27 4.88
C THR A 42 -44.42 18.78 4.84
N ALA A 43 -45.28 17.92 4.30
CA ALA A 43 -45.02 16.49 4.18
C ALA A 43 -43.78 16.17 3.33
N VAL A 44 -43.61 16.86 2.20
CA VAL A 44 -42.42 16.75 1.35
C VAL A 44 -41.18 17.30 2.07
N GLY A 45 -41.32 18.40 2.82
CA GLY A 45 -40.24 18.97 3.62
C GLY A 45 -39.71 18.02 4.70
N VAL A 46 -40.60 17.32 5.41
CA VAL A 46 -40.24 16.32 6.42
C VAL A 46 -39.50 15.13 5.79
N TYR A 47 -40.01 14.60 4.68
CA TYR A 47 -39.33 13.52 3.96
C TYR A 47 -37.92 13.93 3.49
N ASN A 48 -37.80 15.14 2.94
CA ASN A 48 -36.50 15.66 2.50
C ASN A 48 -35.55 15.86 3.68
N LEU A 49 -36.03 16.31 4.84
CA LEU A 49 -35.24 16.41 6.07
C LEU A 49 -34.65 15.05 6.47
N ASP A 50 -35.46 13.99 6.47
CA ASP A 50 -35.01 12.64 6.85
C ASP A 50 -33.97 12.08 5.87
N VAL A 51 -34.17 12.30 4.57
CA VAL A 51 -33.22 11.88 3.53
C VAL A 51 -31.90 12.63 3.66
N GLU A 52 -31.95 13.95 3.80
CA GLU A 52 -30.74 14.78 3.91
C GLU A 52 -30.00 14.54 5.24
N ALA A 53 -30.71 14.28 6.34
CA ALA A 53 -30.11 13.90 7.62
C ALA A 53 -29.41 12.53 7.54
N SER A 54 -30.03 11.54 6.90
CA SER A 54 -29.40 10.23 6.67
C SER A 54 -28.17 10.34 5.77
N ALA A 55 -28.25 11.16 4.72
CA ALA A 55 -27.13 11.42 3.82
C ALA A 55 -25.99 12.20 4.52
N LEU A 56 -26.31 13.11 5.45
CA LEU A 56 -25.33 13.81 6.27
C LEU A 56 -24.55 12.84 7.17
N THR A 57 -25.24 11.93 7.87
CA THR A 57 -24.60 10.89 8.67
C THR A 57 -23.66 10.04 7.82
N ARG A 58 -24.10 9.63 6.63
CA ARG A 58 -23.26 8.86 5.71
C ARG A 58 -22.01 9.62 5.26
N ALA A 59 -22.13 10.90 4.94
CA ALA A 59 -20.98 11.74 4.60
C ALA A 59 -20.00 11.87 5.78
N ALA A 60 -20.50 11.94 7.02
CA ALA A 60 -19.67 11.93 8.22
C ALA A 60 -18.94 10.58 8.42
N GLU A 61 -19.63 9.46 8.20
CA GLU A 61 -19.04 8.12 8.21
C GLU A 61 -17.93 7.96 7.15
N ASP A 62 -18.11 8.52 5.96
CA ASP A 62 -17.10 8.51 4.90
C ASP A 62 -15.84 9.30 5.29
N ILE A 63 -15.98 10.42 6.02
CA ILE A 63 -14.83 11.14 6.59
C ILE A 63 -14.14 10.28 7.65
N LEU A 64 -14.92 9.65 8.54
CA LEU A 64 -14.34 8.80 9.58
C LEU A 64 -13.59 7.61 8.98
N SER A 65 -14.19 6.96 7.98
CA SER A 65 -13.58 5.89 7.18
C SER A 65 -12.28 6.36 6.50
N LEU A 66 -12.29 7.56 5.90
CA LEU A 66 -11.10 8.15 5.32
C LEU A 66 -9.98 8.36 6.36
N THR A 67 -10.30 8.89 7.55
CA THR A 67 -9.28 9.07 8.60
C THR A 67 -8.75 7.74 9.11
N ARG A 68 -9.58 6.69 9.16
CA ARG A 68 -9.13 5.33 9.46
C ARG A 68 -8.17 4.83 8.39
N SER A 69 -8.53 4.95 7.13
CA SER A 69 -7.65 4.61 6.00
C SER A 69 -6.35 5.41 6.00
N MET A 70 -6.35 6.68 6.40
CA MET A 70 -5.13 7.49 6.53
C MET A 70 -4.26 7.03 7.69
N LYS A 71 -4.85 6.65 8.83
CA LYS A 71 -4.11 6.07 9.97
C LYS A 71 -3.58 4.69 9.63
N GLU A 72 -4.35 3.88 8.92
CA GLU A 72 -3.94 2.57 8.41
C GLU A 72 -2.84 2.72 7.37
N ALA A 73 -2.91 3.70 6.47
CA ALA A 73 -1.79 4.04 5.60
C ALA A 73 -0.58 4.46 6.46
N TRP A 74 -0.72 5.39 7.39
CA TRP A 74 0.42 5.80 8.22
C TRP A 74 1.04 4.65 9.06
N LEU A 75 0.23 3.66 9.47
CA LEU A 75 0.67 2.52 10.27
C LEU A 75 1.14 1.30 9.44
N PHE A 76 0.60 1.11 8.23
CA PHE A 76 0.77 -0.10 7.40
C PHE A 76 1.28 0.17 5.97
N GLU A 77 1.21 1.42 5.47
CA GLU A 77 2.02 1.86 4.34
C GLU A 77 3.47 1.65 4.76
N LYS A 78 4.23 0.92 3.93
CA LYS A 78 5.47 0.26 4.30
C LYS A 78 6.24 1.05 5.35
N LEU A 79 6.19 0.54 6.56
CA LEU A 79 7.32 0.60 7.46
C LEU A 79 8.50 -0.01 6.69
N ASN A 80 9.20 0.79 5.89
CA ASN A 80 10.60 0.55 5.54
C ASN A 80 11.47 0.78 6.81
N THR A 81 10.95 0.40 7.98
CA THR A 81 11.58 0.36 9.30
C THR A 81 11.20 -0.93 10.06
N VAL A 82 10.61 -1.94 9.41
CA VAL A 82 11.35 -3.20 9.35
C VAL A 82 12.22 -3.04 8.10
N GLY A 83 13.22 -2.16 8.20
CA GLY A 83 14.39 -2.29 7.34
C GLY A 83 14.81 -3.74 7.48
N GLU A 84 15.16 -4.36 6.35
CA GLU A 84 15.78 -5.68 6.26
C GLU A 84 16.32 -6.05 7.63
N ASP A 85 15.64 -6.98 8.33
CA ASP A 85 15.84 -7.26 9.75
C ASP A 85 17.35 -7.24 10.01
N GLU A 86 17.88 -6.62 11.07
CA GLU A 86 19.34 -6.55 11.23
C GLU A 86 19.97 -7.98 11.17
N HIS A 87 19.14 -8.97 11.49
CA HIS A 87 19.30 -10.38 11.23
C HIS A 87 19.29 -10.80 9.75
N ASP A 88 18.34 -10.34 8.93
CA ASP A 88 18.29 -10.56 7.48
C ASP A 88 19.46 -9.88 6.74
N ILE A 89 19.90 -8.68 7.12
CA ILE A 89 21.10 -8.03 6.57
C ILE A 89 22.33 -8.87 6.88
N LYS A 90 22.49 -9.30 8.14
CA LYS A 90 23.61 -10.18 8.54
C LYS A 90 23.55 -11.52 7.82
N ARG A 91 22.38 -12.17 7.78
CA ARG A 91 22.17 -13.44 7.07
C ARG A 91 22.48 -13.30 5.60
N ASN A 92 22.03 -12.23 4.93
CA ASN A 92 22.27 -12.00 3.51
C ASN A 92 23.76 -11.72 3.26
N LYS A 93 24.44 -10.98 4.13
CA LYS A 93 25.89 -10.72 4.03
C LYS A 93 26.71 -11.99 4.26
N GLU A 94 26.36 -12.81 5.24
CA GLU A 94 26.98 -14.12 5.50
C GLU A 94 26.72 -15.10 4.34
N LEU A 95 25.51 -15.10 3.77
CA LEU A 95 25.18 -15.89 2.58
C LEU A 95 26.00 -15.45 1.36
N GLU A 96 26.15 -14.14 1.13
CA GLU A 96 26.97 -13.61 0.04
C GLU A 96 28.46 -13.97 0.19
N GLU A 97 29.01 -13.90 1.41
CA GLU A 97 30.38 -14.33 1.68
C GLU A 97 30.54 -15.83 1.46
N ASN A 98 29.65 -16.65 2.01
CA ASN A 98 29.68 -18.10 1.84
C ASN A 98 29.58 -18.52 0.37
N VAL A 99 28.73 -17.86 -0.42
CA VAL A 99 28.62 -18.11 -1.87
C VAL A 99 29.92 -17.77 -2.60
N LYS A 100 30.60 -16.68 -2.22
CA LYS A 100 31.91 -16.34 -2.80
C LYS A 100 32.99 -17.37 -2.46
N TYR A 101 33.07 -17.81 -1.20
CA TYR A 101 34.02 -18.85 -0.78
C TYR A 101 33.78 -20.17 -1.52
N VAL A 102 32.53 -20.59 -1.63
CA VAL A 102 32.16 -21.81 -2.36
C VAL A 102 32.49 -21.69 -3.84
N GLY A 103 32.26 -20.53 -4.45
CA GLY A 103 32.62 -20.26 -5.85
C GLY A 103 34.13 -20.38 -6.11
N GLN A 104 34.95 -19.78 -5.23
CA GLN A 104 36.41 -19.85 -5.33
C GLN A 104 36.94 -21.28 -5.12
N ALA A 105 36.41 -22.01 -4.14
CA ALA A 105 36.80 -23.39 -3.89
C ALA A 105 36.43 -24.33 -5.05
N LEU A 106 35.28 -24.11 -5.69
CA LEU A 106 34.89 -24.82 -6.91
C LEU A 106 35.82 -24.51 -8.08
N GLU A 107 36.20 -23.24 -8.27
CA GLU A 107 37.11 -22.83 -9.33
C GLU A 107 38.52 -23.45 -9.13
N GLU A 108 39.03 -23.46 -7.91
CA GLU A 108 40.32 -24.08 -7.57
C GLU A 108 40.28 -25.62 -7.69
N SER A 109 39.16 -26.26 -7.34
CA SER A 109 38.95 -27.70 -7.53
C SER A 109 38.86 -28.07 -9.02
N LEU A 110 38.22 -27.24 -9.84
CA LEU A 110 38.14 -27.44 -11.29
C LEU A 110 39.49 -27.20 -11.96
N ALA A 111 40.25 -26.20 -11.51
CA ALA A 111 41.61 -25.95 -11.98
C ALA A 111 42.55 -27.13 -11.65
N SER A 112 42.55 -27.60 -10.39
CA SER A 112 43.36 -28.76 -9.97
C SER A 112 42.93 -30.08 -10.64
N GLN A 113 41.63 -30.29 -10.92
CA GLN A 113 41.18 -31.42 -11.73
C GLN A 113 41.60 -31.29 -13.20
N SER A 114 41.62 -30.08 -13.77
CA SER A 114 42.08 -29.86 -15.14
C SER A 114 43.59 -30.10 -15.28
N GLU A 115 44.38 -29.73 -14.27
CA GLU A 115 45.81 -30.01 -14.20
C GLU A 115 46.10 -31.49 -13.99
N ALA A 116 45.34 -32.18 -13.11
CA ALA A 116 45.45 -33.63 -12.92
C ALA A 116 45.06 -34.42 -14.19
N LYS A 117 44.08 -33.93 -14.97
CA LYS A 117 43.68 -34.54 -16.24
C LYS A 117 44.70 -34.28 -17.37
N ASN A 118 45.37 -33.13 -17.37
CA ASN A 118 46.48 -32.84 -18.28
C ASN A 118 47.76 -33.62 -17.93
N ALA A 119 48.03 -33.88 -16.65
CA ALA A 119 49.13 -34.75 -16.20
C ALA A 119 48.86 -36.25 -16.49
N SER A 120 47.59 -36.68 -16.49
CA SER A 120 47.19 -38.03 -16.86
C SER A 120 47.11 -38.25 -18.39
N GLY A 121 46.99 -37.19 -19.19
CA GLY A 121 46.91 -37.27 -20.65
C GLY A 121 48.26 -37.30 -21.37
N SER A 122 49.35 -36.87 -20.71
CA SER A 122 50.70 -36.86 -21.32
C SER A 122 51.47 -38.18 -21.16
N SER A 123 50.96 -39.14 -20.37
CA SER A 123 51.64 -40.42 -20.07
C SER A 123 51.19 -41.61 -20.91
N THR A 124 50.29 -41.46 -21.89
CA THR A 124 49.83 -42.58 -22.75
C THR A 124 50.09 -42.44 -24.25
N SER A 125 50.83 -41.42 -24.71
CA SER A 125 51.31 -41.34 -26.10
C SER A 125 52.83 -41.56 -26.19
N GLY A 126 53.30 -42.70 -25.69
CA GLY A 126 54.72 -43.04 -25.74
C GLY A 126 55.03 -44.43 -25.22
N THR A 127 54.59 -45.48 -25.91
CA THR A 127 55.37 -46.71 -26.12
C THR A 127 54.64 -47.65 -27.07
N ASN A 128 55.38 -48.06 -28.12
CA ASN A 128 55.09 -48.96 -29.24
C ASN A 128 54.29 -48.42 -30.43
#